data_AF-V6BNU1-F1
#
_entry.id   AF-V6BNU1-F1
#
_cell.length_a   1.000
_cell.length_b   1.000
_cell.length_c   1.000
_cell.angle_alpha   90.00
_cell.angle_beta   90.00
_cell.angle_gamma   90.00
#
_symmetry.space_group_name_H-M   'P 1'
#
loop_
_entity.id
_entity.type
_entity.pdbx_description
1 polymer ?
#
loop_
_entity_poly.entity_id
_entity_poly.type
_entity_poly.pdbx_seq_one_letter_code
_entity_poly.pdbx_strand_id
1 'polypeptide(L)'
;GYLRFADYQVRKEGEKSSDNYLNRVWYQPEEIFYGDGEPEIREHAFWVPIDKHYYSLAKNLENIVLERCVNSSLCLPQPPKVVRVRRGVSANVFVDNAAYREFLNSKFKATPVDMESAAVALVCRQQKTPFIAIRAISNLAG
;
A
#
# COMPACT_ATOMS: atom_id res chain seq x y z
N GLY A 1 5.17 -10.80 -12.18
CA GLY A 1 3.75 -11.00 -12.52
C GLY A 1 3.17 -9.66 -12.86
N TYR A 2 2.65 -9.48 -14.06
CA TYR A 2 2.04 -8.22 -14.50
C TYR A 2 0.53 -8.21 -14.15
N LEU A 3 -0.09 -7.04 -14.13
CA LEU A 3 -1.55 -6.91 -14.23
C LEU A 3 -1.92 -6.87 -15.71
N ARG A 4 -2.92 -7.65 -16.15
CA ARG A 4 -3.45 -7.55 -17.53
C ARG A 4 -4.77 -6.82 -17.50
N PHE A 5 -4.91 -5.75 -18.29
CA PHE A 5 -6.14 -4.95 -18.29
C PHE A 5 -7.36 -5.74 -18.79
N ALA A 6 -7.17 -6.67 -19.74
CA ALA A 6 -8.24 -7.50 -20.28
C ALA A 6 -8.94 -8.38 -19.22
N ASP A 7 -8.27 -8.70 -18.11
CA ASP A 7 -8.84 -9.51 -17.02
C ASP A 7 -9.86 -8.71 -16.17
N TYR A 8 -9.86 -7.37 -16.29
CA TYR A 8 -10.68 -6.45 -15.51
C TYR A 8 -11.74 -5.71 -16.34
N GLN A 9 -11.93 -6.13 -17.59
CA GLN A 9 -12.88 -5.49 -18.50
C GLN A 9 -14.33 -5.81 -18.09
N VAL A 10 -15.17 -4.78 -18.01
CA VAL A 10 -16.62 -4.96 -17.82
C VAL A 10 -17.20 -5.53 -19.11
N ARG A 11 -17.87 -6.69 -19.02
CA ARG A 11 -18.43 -7.41 -20.17
C ARG A 11 -19.94 -7.53 -20.04
N LYS A 12 -20.61 -7.62 -21.19
CA LYS A 12 -22.01 -8.04 -21.21
C LYS A 12 -22.11 -9.54 -20.97
N GLU A 13 -23.22 -9.95 -20.36
CA GLU A 13 -23.48 -11.35 -20.07
C GLU A 13 -23.47 -12.18 -21.38
N GLY A 14 -22.70 -13.27 -21.40
CA GLY A 14 -22.51 -14.12 -22.58
C GLY A 14 -21.38 -13.70 -23.54
N GLU A 15 -20.71 -12.57 -23.31
CA GLU A 15 -19.60 -12.12 -24.14
C GLU A 15 -18.29 -12.85 -23.78
N LYS A 16 -17.62 -13.44 -24.77
CA LYS A 16 -16.36 -14.16 -24.56
C LYS A 16 -15.24 -13.20 -24.15
N SER A 17 -14.34 -13.70 -23.32
CA SER A 17 -13.11 -12.99 -22.98
C SER A 17 -12.28 -12.68 -24.21
N SER A 18 -12.09 -11.39 -24.51
CA SER A 18 -11.18 -10.90 -25.55
C SER A 18 -10.10 -10.01 -24.93
N ASP A 19 -8.99 -9.86 -25.65
CA ASP A 19 -7.90 -8.97 -25.23
C ASP A 19 -8.25 -7.50 -25.52
N ASN A 20 -7.46 -6.57 -25.00
CA ASN A 20 -7.58 -5.14 -25.32
C ASN A 20 -6.23 -4.47 -25.56
N TYR A 21 -6.27 -3.28 -26.18
CA TYR A 21 -5.07 -2.51 -26.54
C TYR A 21 -4.28 -1.96 -25.33
N LEU A 22 -4.87 -1.95 -24.12
CA LEU A 22 -4.19 -1.47 -22.90
C LEU A 22 -3.14 -2.47 -22.39
N ASN A 23 -3.16 -3.72 -22.86
CA ASN A 23 -2.14 -4.74 -22.61
C ASN A 23 -1.93 -5.01 -21.10
N ARG A 24 -0.74 -4.70 -20.54
CA ARG A 24 -0.32 -5.11 -19.20
C ARG A 24 0.43 -4.00 -18.46
N VAL A 25 0.29 -3.97 -17.15
CA VAL A 25 1.14 -3.19 -16.24
C VAL A 25 2.23 -4.09 -15.68
N TRP A 26 3.48 -3.72 -15.93
CA TRP A 26 4.63 -4.35 -15.31
C TRP A 26 5.04 -3.57 -14.07
N TYR A 27 5.62 -4.27 -13.12
CA TYR A 27 6.19 -3.67 -11.92
C TYR A 27 7.70 -3.70 -12.05
N GLN A 28 8.31 -2.57 -11.75
CA GLN A 28 9.75 -2.43 -11.70
C GLN A 28 10.16 -1.99 -10.29
N PRO A 29 11.31 -2.46 -9.78
CA PRO A 29 11.94 -1.84 -8.63
C PRO A 29 12.25 -0.36 -8.92
N GLU A 30 12.18 0.48 -7.90
CA GLU A 30 12.61 1.89 -7.99
C GLU A 30 14.14 1.98 -7.92
N GLU A 31 14.73 2.88 -8.69
CA GLU A 31 16.14 3.24 -8.58
C GLU A 31 16.35 4.11 -7.33
N ILE A 32 17.38 3.82 -6.56
CA ILE A 32 17.75 4.58 -5.35
C ILE A 32 19.25 4.89 -5.34
N PHE A 33 19.61 6.00 -4.69
CA PHE A 33 20.98 6.44 -4.51
C PHE A 33 21.21 6.76 -3.03
N TYR A 34 22.20 6.14 -2.39
CA TYR A 34 22.48 6.45 -0.98
C TYR A 34 23.15 7.81 -0.86
N GLY A 35 22.74 8.59 0.15
CA GLY A 35 23.33 9.91 0.41
C GLY A 35 24.82 9.86 0.76
N ASP A 36 25.28 8.73 1.30
CA ASP A 36 26.69 8.45 1.61
C ASP A 36 27.32 7.39 0.68
N GLY A 37 26.66 7.09 -0.45
CA GLY A 37 27.17 6.21 -1.49
C GLY A 37 28.06 6.92 -2.48
N GLU A 38 28.70 6.13 -3.35
CA GLU A 38 29.42 6.65 -4.52
C GLU A 38 28.43 7.31 -5.51
N PRO A 39 28.69 8.54 -5.98
CA PRO A 39 27.83 9.19 -6.98
C PRO A 39 27.63 8.32 -8.22
N GLU A 40 26.43 8.40 -8.81
CA GLU A 40 26.03 7.63 -10.01
C GLU A 40 25.98 6.10 -9.86
N ILE A 41 26.26 5.56 -8.65
CA ILE A 41 26.00 4.14 -8.37
C ILE A 41 24.55 3.97 -7.90
N ARG A 42 23.72 3.44 -8.81
CA ARG A 42 22.32 3.12 -8.53
C ARG A 42 22.15 1.76 -7.85
N GLU A 43 21.21 1.70 -6.91
CA GLU A 43 20.64 0.47 -6.39
C GLU A 43 19.15 0.39 -6.72
N HIS A 44 18.52 -0.76 -6.42
CA HIS A 44 17.12 -1.00 -6.71
C HIS A 44 16.35 -1.42 -5.47
N ALA A 45 15.18 -0.81 -5.26
CA ALA A 45 14.27 -1.12 -4.16
C ALA A 45 12.89 -1.46 -4.70
N PHE A 46 12.51 -2.74 -4.58
CA PHE A 46 11.13 -3.16 -4.81
C PHE A 46 10.28 -3.09 -3.53
N TRP A 47 10.84 -3.56 -2.41
CA TRP A 47 10.26 -3.40 -1.08
C TRP A 47 11.22 -2.59 -0.22
N VAL A 48 10.68 -1.56 0.43
CA VAL A 48 11.39 -0.83 1.48
C VAL A 48 10.99 -1.42 2.83
N PRO A 49 11.94 -2.02 3.58
CA PRO A 49 11.64 -2.54 4.89
C PRO A 49 11.36 -1.39 5.86
N ILE A 50 10.36 -1.56 6.71
CA ILE A 50 10.20 -0.73 7.90
C ILE A 50 11.22 -1.14 8.97
N ASP A 51 11.42 -0.26 9.94
CA ASP A 51 12.24 -0.53 11.09
C ASP A 51 11.63 -1.64 11.98
N LYS A 52 12.43 -2.65 12.33
CA LYS A 52 11.98 -3.81 13.10
C LYS A 52 11.63 -3.46 14.55
N HIS A 53 12.36 -2.54 15.15
CA HIS A 53 12.11 -2.09 16.51
C HIS A 53 10.78 -1.33 16.58
N TYR A 54 10.55 -0.39 15.66
CA TYR A 54 9.27 0.32 15.57
C TYR A 54 8.10 -0.61 15.27
N TYR A 55 8.27 -1.60 14.39
CA TYR A 55 7.21 -2.58 14.12
C TYR A 55 6.86 -3.43 15.34
N SER A 56 7.87 -3.81 16.13
CA SER A 56 7.66 -4.53 17.39
C SER A 56 6.93 -3.67 18.41
N LEU A 57 7.30 -2.40 18.56
CA LEU A 57 6.63 -1.46 19.44
C LEU A 57 5.18 -1.20 19.02
N ALA A 58 4.92 -1.11 17.72
CA ALA A 58 3.58 -0.89 17.18
C ALA A 58 2.58 -1.99 17.58
N LYS A 59 3.05 -3.19 17.96
CA LYS A 59 2.18 -4.26 18.49
C LYS A 59 1.46 -3.83 19.77
N ASN A 60 2.09 -2.99 20.59
CA ASN A 60 1.48 -2.50 21.83
C ASN A 60 0.26 -1.60 21.55
N LEU A 61 0.15 -1.05 20.34
CA LEU A 61 -0.97 -0.21 19.94
C LEU A 61 -2.24 -1.01 19.62
N GLU A 62 -2.13 -2.32 19.33
CA GLU A 62 -3.28 -3.18 18.98
C GLU A 62 -4.26 -3.34 20.16
N ASN A 63 -3.82 -3.10 21.40
CA ASN A 63 -4.64 -3.19 22.60
C ASN A 63 -5.29 -1.84 23.00
N ILE A 64 -5.04 -0.77 22.25
CA ILE A 64 -5.63 0.53 22.55
C ILE A 64 -7.11 0.51 22.17
N VAL A 65 -7.95 0.88 23.13
CA VAL A 65 -9.38 1.11 22.89
C VAL A 65 -9.53 2.50 22.29
N LEU A 66 -9.92 2.56 21.02
CA LEU A 66 -10.23 3.81 20.36
C LEU A 66 -11.70 4.17 20.57
N GLU A 67 -11.96 5.43 20.88
CA GLU A 67 -13.32 5.93 21.05
C GLU A 67 -14.10 5.83 19.73
N ARG A 68 -15.35 5.39 19.83
CA ARG A 68 -16.24 5.21 18.68
C ARG A 68 -16.82 6.55 18.19
N CYS A 69 -16.98 7.50 19.09
CA CYS A 69 -17.73 8.73 18.88
C CYS A 69 -16.85 9.93 19.20
N VAL A 70 -16.92 10.96 18.36
CA VAL A 70 -16.28 12.24 18.65
C VAL A 70 -17.21 13.10 19.54
N ASN A 71 -18.52 12.92 19.40
CA ASN A 71 -19.57 13.53 20.23
C ASN A 71 -20.87 12.70 20.17
N SER A 72 -21.96 13.18 20.77
CA SER A 72 -23.23 12.45 20.87
C SER A 72 -23.94 12.18 19.54
N SER A 73 -23.63 12.90 18.47
CA SER A 73 -24.26 12.75 17.15
C SER A 73 -23.35 12.17 16.07
N LEU A 74 -22.03 12.18 16.27
CA LEU A 74 -21.04 11.71 15.30
C LEU A 74 -20.27 10.50 15.81
N CYS A 75 -20.72 9.30 15.40
CA CYS A 75 -20.17 8.02 15.79
C CYS A 75 -19.94 7.11 14.58
N LEU A 76 -18.88 6.30 14.62
CA LEU A 76 -18.70 5.20 13.67
C LEU A 76 -19.69 4.05 13.95
N PRO A 77 -20.05 3.22 12.95
CA PRO A 77 -20.90 2.05 13.16
C PRO A 77 -20.30 1.04 14.15
N GLN A 78 -18.97 0.93 14.15
CA GLN A 78 -18.20 0.01 14.98
C GLN A 78 -16.97 0.74 15.55
N PRO A 79 -16.51 0.38 16.77
CA PRO A 79 -15.29 0.96 17.33
C PRO A 79 -14.10 0.70 16.39
N PRO A 80 -13.29 1.73 16.08
CA PRO A 80 -12.11 1.55 15.26
C PRO A 80 -11.09 0.67 15.98
N LYS A 81 -10.27 -0.03 15.20
CA LYS A 81 -9.25 -0.97 15.70
C LYS A 81 -7.91 -0.63 15.10
N VAL A 82 -6.85 -0.82 15.89
CA VAL A 82 -5.48 -0.77 15.41
C VAL A 82 -5.04 -2.17 15.04
N VAL A 83 -4.51 -2.34 13.82
CA VAL A 83 -4.02 -3.61 13.31
C VAL A 83 -2.67 -3.40 12.65
N ARG A 84 -1.71 -4.31 12.89
CA ARG A 84 -0.50 -4.36 12.07
C ARG A 84 -0.74 -5.15 10.81
N VAL A 85 -0.23 -4.61 9.70
CA VAL A 85 -0.23 -5.26 8.40
C VAL A 85 1.17 -5.74 8.06
N ARG A 86 1.28 -6.69 7.13
CA ARG A 86 2.58 -7.18 6.65
C ARG A 86 3.20 -6.25 5.61
N ARG A 87 2.38 -5.67 4.74
CA ARG A 87 2.79 -4.82 3.61
C ARG A 87 1.73 -3.77 3.34
N GLY A 88 2.19 -2.56 3.04
CA GLY A 88 1.39 -1.48 2.46
C GLY A 88 2.06 -0.98 1.19
N VAL A 89 1.29 -0.32 0.33
CA VAL A 89 1.78 0.27 -0.93
C VAL A 89 1.23 1.68 -1.07
N SER A 90 1.87 2.48 -1.92
CA SER A 90 1.33 3.78 -2.31
C SER A 90 0.97 3.80 -3.78
N ALA A 91 -0.03 4.59 -4.14
CA ALA A 91 -0.45 4.86 -5.51
C ALA A 91 -0.65 6.36 -5.68
N ASN A 92 -0.28 6.89 -6.85
CA ASN A 92 -0.54 8.28 -7.23
C ASN A 92 -1.98 8.53 -7.69
N VAL A 93 -2.84 7.51 -7.59
CA VAL A 93 -4.26 7.56 -7.95
C VAL A 93 -5.09 6.99 -6.82
N PHE A 94 -6.30 7.52 -6.67
CA PHE A 94 -7.26 7.00 -5.72
C PHE A 94 -7.72 5.59 -6.13
N VAL A 95 -7.56 4.60 -5.24
CA VAL A 95 -7.91 3.21 -5.53
C VAL A 95 -9.28 2.86 -4.96
N ASP A 96 -10.32 3.04 -5.78
CA ASP A 96 -11.68 2.58 -5.50
C ASP A 96 -12.17 1.60 -6.57
N ASN A 97 -11.41 0.53 -6.74
CA ASN A 97 -11.76 -0.57 -7.64
C ASN A 97 -11.50 -1.88 -6.92
N ALA A 98 -12.56 -2.66 -6.67
CA ALA A 98 -12.48 -3.91 -5.91
C ALA A 98 -11.51 -4.91 -6.53
N ALA A 99 -11.57 -5.09 -7.84
CA ALA A 99 -10.76 -6.06 -8.56
C ALA A 99 -9.27 -5.66 -8.57
N TYR A 100 -8.97 -4.36 -8.60
CA TYR A 100 -7.58 -3.88 -8.45
C TYR A 100 -7.05 -4.08 -7.03
N ARG A 101 -7.88 -3.86 -5.99
CA ARG A 101 -7.49 -4.16 -4.60
C ARG A 101 -7.23 -5.65 -4.38
N GLU A 102 -8.08 -6.51 -4.92
CA GLU A 102 -7.88 -7.97 -4.90
C GLU A 102 -6.59 -8.38 -5.62
N PHE A 103 -6.27 -7.73 -6.73
CA PHE A 103 -5.01 -7.92 -7.41
C PHE A 103 -3.81 -7.58 -6.50
N LEU A 104 -3.82 -6.39 -5.89
CA LEU A 104 -2.74 -5.94 -5.00
C LEU A 104 -2.57 -6.89 -3.81
N ASN A 105 -3.68 -7.36 -3.23
CA ASN A 105 -3.62 -8.34 -2.15
C ASN A 105 -3.13 -9.71 -2.62
N SER A 106 -3.69 -10.26 -3.69
CA SER A 106 -3.34 -11.61 -4.16
C SER A 106 -1.87 -11.69 -4.61
N LYS A 107 -1.38 -10.68 -5.33
CA LYS A 107 -0.02 -10.63 -5.87
C LYS A 107 1.01 -10.14 -4.87
N PHE A 108 0.74 -9.04 -4.17
CA PHE A 108 1.73 -8.39 -3.32
C PHE A 108 1.51 -8.62 -1.82
N LYS A 109 0.36 -9.18 -1.42
CA LYS A 109 -0.05 -9.29 -0.01
C LYS A 109 -0.13 -7.91 0.66
N ALA A 110 -0.37 -6.87 -0.14
CA ALA A 110 -0.63 -5.52 0.35
C ALA A 110 -2.10 -5.43 0.78
N THR A 111 -2.35 -4.76 1.91
CA THR A 111 -3.70 -4.50 2.40
C THR A 111 -4.04 -3.01 2.33
N PRO A 112 -3.25 -2.08 2.90
CA PRO A 112 -3.47 -0.67 2.69
C PRO A 112 -2.79 -0.17 1.41
N VAL A 113 -3.53 0.69 0.71
CA VAL A 113 -3.03 1.58 -0.34
C VAL A 113 -3.20 3.02 0.12
N ASP A 114 -2.11 3.78 0.12
CA ASP A 114 -2.13 5.20 0.42
C ASP A 114 -1.46 6.00 -0.72
N MET A 115 -1.17 7.29 -0.54
CA MET A 115 -0.62 8.11 -1.63
C MET A 115 0.85 8.55 -1.42
N GLU A 116 1.41 8.41 -0.22
CA GLU A 116 2.71 9.02 0.13
C GLU A 116 3.72 8.09 0.82
N SER A 117 3.27 7.09 1.59
CA SER A 117 4.15 6.37 2.53
C SER A 117 5.35 5.69 1.86
N ALA A 118 5.19 5.14 0.66
CA ALA A 118 6.28 4.49 -0.07
C ALA A 118 7.34 5.51 -0.55
N ALA A 119 6.93 6.72 -0.96
CA ALA A 119 7.86 7.78 -1.34
C ALA A 119 8.70 8.24 -0.14
N VAL A 120 8.06 8.44 1.02
CA VAL A 120 8.76 8.76 2.26
C VAL A 120 9.71 7.62 2.66
N ALA A 121 9.25 6.36 2.57
CA ALA A 121 10.07 5.20 2.88
C ALA A 121 11.33 5.13 2.00
N LEU A 122 11.22 5.40 0.69
CA LEU A 122 12.36 5.42 -0.23
C LEU A 122 13.40 6.47 0.17
N VAL A 123 12.97 7.67 0.56
CA VAL A 123 13.88 8.71 1.05
C VAL A 123 14.54 8.28 2.35
N CYS A 124 13.76 7.77 3.32
CA CYS A 124 14.31 7.24 4.58
C CYS A 124 15.34 6.15 4.34
N ARG A 125 15.10 5.24 3.38
CA ARG A 125 16.06 4.20 3.01
C ARG A 125 17.37 4.78 2.47
N GLN A 126 17.29 5.75 1.56
CA GLN A 126 18.46 6.42 0.97
C GLN A 126 19.28 7.20 2.00
N GLN A 127 18.62 7.72 3.04
CA GLN A 127 19.23 8.47 4.14
C GLN A 127 19.56 7.60 5.37
N LYS A 128 19.37 6.27 5.28
CA LYS A 128 19.59 5.31 6.37
C LYS A 128 18.83 5.66 7.67
N THR A 129 17.64 6.24 7.52
CA THR A 129 16.78 6.68 8.62
C THR A 129 15.73 5.61 8.94
N PRO A 130 15.59 5.18 10.21
CA PRO A 130 14.52 4.26 10.63
C PRO A 130 13.12 4.80 10.31
N PHE A 131 12.24 3.95 9.78
CA PHE A 131 10.92 4.36 9.28
C PHE A 131 9.82 3.35 9.65
N ILE A 132 8.64 3.87 10.00
CA ILE A 132 7.38 3.12 10.05
C ILE A 132 6.23 4.04 9.59
N ALA A 133 5.24 3.47 8.91
CA ALA A 133 4.01 4.18 8.56
C ALA A 133 2.86 3.72 9.46
N ILE A 134 2.11 4.67 10.02
CA ILE A 134 0.83 4.45 10.69
C ILE A 134 -0.22 5.18 9.88
N ARG A 135 -1.24 4.47 9.40
CA ARG A 135 -2.29 5.04 8.56
C ARG A 135 -3.67 4.70 9.11
N ALA A 136 -4.52 5.71 9.16
CA ALA A 136 -5.95 5.53 9.35
C ALA A 136 -6.58 5.12 8.01
N ILE A 137 -7.41 4.09 8.02
CA ILE A 137 -8.12 3.62 6.83
C ILE A 137 -9.53 4.18 6.88
N SER A 138 -9.82 5.12 5.98
CA SER A 138 -11.09 5.84 5.93
C SER A 138 -12.08 5.27 4.91
N ASN A 139 -11.63 4.39 4.03
CA ASN A 139 -12.42 3.84 2.94
C ASN A 139 -11.95 2.42 2.58
N LEU A 140 -12.41 1.91 1.44
CA LEU A 140 -12.10 0.57 0.96
C LEU A 140 -10.65 0.41 0.43
N ALA A 141 -9.88 1.48 0.28
CA ALA A 141 -8.51 1.43 -0.23
C ALA A 141 -7.50 0.81 0.76
N GLY A 142 -7.93 0.46 1.98
CA GLY A 142 -7.11 -0.32 2.91
C GLY A 142 -7.83 -1.33 3.77
#